data_AF-A0A811Q7G7-F1
#
_entry.id   AF-A0A811Q7G7-F1
#
_cell.length_a   1.000
_cell.length_b   1.000
_cell.length_c   1.000
_cell.angle_alpha   90.00
_cell.angle_beta   90.00
_cell.angle_gamma   90.00
#
_symmetry.space_group_name_H-M   'P 1'
#
loop_
_entity.id
_entity.type
_entity.pdbx_description
1 polymer ?
#
loop_
_entity_poly.entity_id
_entity_poly.type
_entity_poly.pdbx_seq_one_letter_code
_entity_poly.pdbx_strand_id
1 'polypeptide(L)'
;MACFNPRNNFSNFDVDKLVRLAEIYAEDFDIGDLIVLPNQLRQFINRARRTSDFVGCTELGKVAEIMVKNNMHTSYKLVYRLIELTLILPVATASVERIFSAMSIIKIDLRNKMGDEWLNDLMICYNENEIFRKIDNEKIKKRFQEMKKRHMLLPKN
;
A
#
# COMPACT_ATOMS: atom_id res chain seq x y z
N MET A 1 13.81 1.89 2.61
CA MET A 1 13.33 2.75 3.72
C MET A 1 14.17 2.61 4.99
N ALA A 2 15.50 2.58 4.90
CA ALA A 2 16.36 2.40 6.08
C ALA A 2 16.50 3.68 6.92
N CYS A 3 16.18 4.85 6.36
CA CYS A 3 16.45 6.16 6.96
C CYS A 3 15.52 6.49 8.14
N PHE A 4 14.28 5.97 8.16
CA PHE A 4 13.37 6.13 9.30
C PHE A 4 13.49 5.05 10.37
N ASN A 5 14.46 4.13 10.23
CA ASN A 5 14.60 3.02 11.14
C ASN A 5 14.95 3.53 12.56
N PRO A 6 14.10 3.26 13.58
CA PRO A 6 14.35 3.72 14.94
C PRO A 6 15.49 2.99 15.65
N ARG A 7 15.97 1.86 15.09
CA ARG A 7 17.08 1.09 15.66
C ARG A 7 18.30 1.96 15.95
N ASN A 8 19.00 1.61 17.03
CA ASN A 8 20.20 2.31 17.50
C ASN A 8 19.97 3.82 17.62
N ASN A 9 18.84 4.22 18.18
CA ASN A 9 18.45 5.61 18.40
C ASN A 9 18.42 6.43 17.09
N PHE A 10 17.80 5.85 16.05
CA PHE A 10 17.73 6.41 14.71
C PHE A 10 19.12 6.69 14.12
N SER A 11 20.03 5.71 14.16
CA SER A 11 21.41 5.88 13.68
C SER A 11 21.50 6.15 12.18
N ASN A 12 20.56 5.60 11.40
CA ASN A 12 20.51 5.72 9.95
C ASN A 12 19.69 6.93 9.47
N PHE A 13 19.27 7.80 10.39
CA PHE A 13 18.45 8.96 10.06
C PHE A 13 19.21 9.97 9.20
N ASP A 14 18.67 10.22 8.02
CA ASP A 14 19.31 11.01 6.97
C ASP A 14 18.26 11.98 6.41
N VAL A 15 18.41 13.26 6.73
CA VAL A 15 17.44 14.30 6.37
C VAL A 15 17.33 14.43 4.85
N ASP A 16 18.44 14.43 4.14
CA ASP A 16 18.46 14.69 2.69
C ASP A 16 17.81 13.53 1.93
N LYS A 17 18.04 12.28 2.35
CA LYS A 17 17.33 11.13 1.77
C LYS A 17 15.83 11.16 2.04
N LEU A 18 15.41 11.64 3.20
CA LEU A 18 13.99 11.74 3.55
C LEU A 18 13.29 12.88 2.82
N VAL A 19 13.99 13.99 2.56
CA VAL A 19 13.47 15.07 1.71
C VAL A 19 13.32 14.57 0.27
N ARG A 20 14.33 13.87 -0.27
CA ARG A 20 14.21 13.23 -1.59
C ARG A 20 13.06 12.24 -1.68
N LEU A 21 12.74 11.53 -0.60
CA LEU A 21 11.58 10.66 -0.56
C LEU A 21 10.28 11.49 -0.69
N ALA A 22 10.17 12.60 0.03
CA ALA A 22 9.01 13.49 -0.07
C ALA A 22 8.86 14.13 -1.46
N GLU A 23 9.97 14.46 -2.13
CA GLU A 23 9.96 14.96 -3.52
C GLU A 23 9.31 13.98 -4.52
N ILE A 24 9.36 12.67 -4.25
CA ILE A 24 8.72 11.65 -5.11
C ILE A 24 7.19 11.71 -4.97
N TYR A 25 6.67 12.19 -3.84
CA TYR A 25 5.24 12.28 -3.54
C TYR A 25 4.73 13.72 -3.72
N ALA A 26 4.81 14.25 -4.94
CA ALA A 26 4.40 15.62 -5.26
C ALA A 26 2.91 15.93 -4.97
N GLU A 27 2.06 14.89 -4.94
CA GLU A 27 0.64 15.02 -4.55
C GLU A 27 0.46 15.13 -3.02
N ASP A 28 1.41 14.63 -2.24
CA ASP A 28 1.36 14.62 -0.77
C ASP A 28 2.23 15.71 -0.13
N PHE A 29 3.15 16.33 -0.88
CA PHE A 29 4.03 17.40 -0.41
C PHE A 29 4.11 18.51 -1.45
N ASP A 30 3.66 19.71 -1.09
CA ASP A 30 3.83 20.90 -1.91
C ASP A 30 5.24 21.52 -1.76
N ILE A 31 5.55 22.51 -2.59
CA ILE A 31 6.85 23.19 -2.58
C ILE A 31 7.14 23.85 -1.21
N GLY A 32 6.11 24.39 -0.55
CA GLY A 32 6.24 24.98 0.79
C GLY A 32 6.55 23.92 1.84
N ASP A 33 5.88 22.78 1.78
CA ASP A 33 6.13 21.62 2.64
C ASP A 33 7.58 21.15 2.48
N LEU A 34 8.10 21.04 1.26
CA LEU A 34 9.48 20.63 0.99
C LEU A 34 10.53 21.61 1.54
N ILE A 35 10.22 22.92 1.59
CA ILE A 35 11.10 23.92 2.21
C ILE A 35 11.14 23.77 3.73
N VAL A 36 10.01 23.43 4.36
CA VAL A 36 9.87 23.34 5.82
C VAL A 36 10.31 21.98 6.37
N LEU A 37 10.09 20.91 5.61
CA LEU A 37 10.34 19.52 6.00
C LEU A 37 11.75 19.25 6.55
N PRO A 38 12.86 19.73 5.94
CA PRO A 38 14.21 19.49 6.47
C PRO A 38 14.39 19.99 7.90
N ASN A 39 13.82 21.17 8.22
CA ASN A 39 13.89 21.72 9.56
C ASN A 39 13.02 20.92 10.54
N GLN A 40 11.81 20.55 10.11
CA GLN A 40 10.91 19.74 10.95
C GLN A 40 11.51 18.35 11.26
N LEU A 41 12.18 17.70 10.29
CA LEU A 41 12.91 16.45 10.47
C LEU A 41 14.02 16.58 11.51
N ARG A 42 14.82 17.66 11.45
CA ARG A 42 15.89 17.95 12.43
C ARG A 42 15.34 18.17 13.85
N GLN A 43 14.21 18.86 13.97
CA GLN A 43 13.57 19.06 15.27
C GLN A 43 12.97 17.76 15.82
N PHE A 44 12.31 16.98 14.95
CA PHE A 44 11.76 15.67 15.30
C PHE A 44 12.84 14.73 15.83
N ILE A 45 13.93 14.55 15.10
CA ILE A 45 14.98 13.59 15.50
C ILE A 45 15.63 13.97 16.83
N ASN A 46 15.87 15.27 17.05
CA ASN A 46 16.40 15.77 18.32
C ASN A 46 15.44 15.51 19.49
N ARG A 47 14.14 15.63 19.25
CA ARG A 47 13.11 15.31 20.25
C ARG A 47 13.01 13.81 20.48
N ALA A 48 12.89 13.02 19.41
CA ALA A 48 12.75 11.57 19.46
C ALA A 48 13.90 10.90 20.20
N ARG A 49 15.15 11.32 19.94
CA ARG A 49 16.35 10.79 20.62
C ARG A 49 16.42 11.07 22.12
N ARG A 50 15.65 12.04 22.62
CA ARG A 50 15.57 12.43 24.05
C ARG A 50 14.32 11.90 24.72
N THR A 51 13.39 11.33 23.96
CA THR A 51 12.12 10.83 24.48
C THR A 51 12.27 9.35 24.82
N SER A 52 12.07 9.03 26.10
CA SER A 52 12.22 7.66 26.63
C SER A 52 11.33 6.63 25.94
N ASP A 53 10.17 7.03 25.43
CA ASP A 53 9.23 6.14 24.73
C ASP A 53 9.82 5.53 23.45
N PHE A 54 10.84 6.15 22.83
CA PHE A 54 11.52 5.58 21.65
C PHE A 54 12.67 4.64 22.01
N VAL A 55 13.04 4.50 23.28
CA VAL A 55 14.13 3.61 23.72
C VAL A 55 13.73 2.16 23.44
N GLY A 56 14.58 1.43 22.71
CA GLY A 56 14.31 0.05 22.31
C GLY A 56 13.31 -0.10 21.15
N CYS A 57 12.84 0.99 20.55
CA CYS A 57 11.95 0.92 19.40
C CYS A 57 12.70 0.41 18.16
N THR A 58 12.17 -0.63 17.51
CA THR A 58 12.76 -1.27 16.33
C THR A 58 11.90 -1.16 15.07
N GLU A 59 10.64 -0.79 15.22
CA GLU A 59 9.64 -0.85 14.16
C GLU A 59 9.08 0.54 13.86
N LEU A 60 8.93 0.85 12.58
CA LEU A 60 8.40 2.14 12.14
C LEU A 60 6.93 2.33 12.54
N GLY A 61 6.12 1.25 12.53
CA GLY A 61 4.73 1.32 13.01
C GLY A 61 4.66 1.80 14.46
N LYS A 62 5.59 1.31 15.30
CA LYS A 62 5.68 1.73 16.69
C LYS A 62 6.11 3.20 16.85
N VAL A 63 6.94 3.71 15.95
CA VAL A 63 7.28 5.14 15.91
C VAL A 63 6.02 5.98 15.70
N ALA A 64 5.16 5.61 14.74
CA ALA A 64 3.90 6.31 14.50
C ALA A 64 2.98 6.28 15.73
N GLU A 65 2.82 5.13 16.38
CA GLU A 65 2.05 5.02 17.62
C GLU A 65 2.58 5.93 18.73
N ILE A 66 3.90 5.96 18.96
CA ILE A 66 4.54 6.82 19.96
C ILE A 66 4.32 8.29 19.61
N MET A 67 4.37 8.65 18.33
CA MET A 67 4.11 10.02 17.87
C MET A 67 2.67 10.45 18.13
N VAL A 68 1.70 9.55 17.98
CA VAL A 68 0.31 9.82 18.32
C VAL A 68 0.15 9.99 19.82
N LYS A 69 0.63 9.02 20.60
CA LYS A 69 0.56 9.01 22.06
C LYS A 69 1.13 10.28 22.69
N ASN A 70 2.24 10.79 22.17
CA ASN A 70 2.93 11.99 22.68
C ASN A 70 2.48 13.30 22.00
N ASN A 71 1.40 13.30 21.21
CA ASN A 71 0.93 14.44 20.42
C ASN A 71 2.01 15.03 19.48
N MET A 72 3.01 14.25 19.11
CA MET A 72 4.07 14.65 18.19
C MET A 72 3.57 14.71 16.75
N HIS A 73 2.55 13.94 16.38
CA HIS A 73 1.93 13.97 15.05
C HIS A 73 1.38 15.37 14.68
N THR A 74 0.91 16.17 15.65
CA THR A 74 0.44 17.55 15.40
C THR A 74 1.57 18.56 15.32
N SER A 75 2.65 18.34 16.05
CA SER A 75 3.83 19.21 16.09
C SER A 75 4.78 18.98 14.90
N TYR A 76 4.85 17.72 14.43
CA TYR A 76 5.71 17.25 13.36
C TYR A 76 4.89 16.63 12.22
N LYS A 77 3.90 17.38 11.70
CA LYS A 77 2.91 16.89 10.73
C LYS A 77 3.52 16.29 9.45
N LEU A 78 4.52 16.94 8.86
CA LEU A 78 5.15 16.49 7.61
C LEU A 78 5.97 15.22 7.84
N VAL A 79 6.65 15.14 9.00
CA VAL A 79 7.36 13.92 9.40
C VAL A 79 6.40 12.76 9.60
N TYR A 80 5.27 13.01 10.28
CA TYR A 80 4.24 12.00 10.50
C TYR A 80 3.64 11.52 9.16
N ARG A 81 3.28 12.45 8.25
CA ARG A 81 2.81 12.12 6.89
C ARG A 81 3.82 11.25 6.14
N LEU A 82 5.11 11.58 6.18
CA LEU A 82 6.15 10.79 5.50
C LEU A 82 6.28 9.37 6.08
N ILE A 83 6.09 9.22 7.40
CA ILE A 83 6.05 7.91 8.07
C ILE A 83 4.81 7.12 7.64
N GLU A 84 3.63 7.75 7.58
CA GLU A 84 2.39 7.11 7.12
C GLU A 84 2.54 6.58 5.69
N LEU A 85 3.04 7.41 4.77
CA LEU A 85 3.32 6.99 3.39
C LEU A 85 4.29 5.81 3.39
N THR A 86 5.37 5.88 4.16
CA THR A 86 6.35 4.79 4.26
C THR A 86 5.72 3.48 4.74
N LEU A 87 4.74 3.52 5.65
CA LEU A 87 4.05 2.35 6.15
C LEU A 87 3.04 1.77 5.15
N ILE A 88 2.44 2.61 4.30
CA ILE A 88 1.46 2.18 3.29
C ILE A 88 2.15 1.59 2.06
N LEU A 89 3.35 2.04 1.72
CA LEU A 89 4.04 1.58 0.50
C LEU A 89 4.23 0.07 0.39
N PRO A 90 4.68 -0.68 1.43
CA PRO A 90 4.79 -2.14 1.33
C PRO A 90 3.47 -2.79 0.95
N VAL A 91 2.34 -2.28 1.44
CA VAL A 91 1.00 -2.79 1.13
C VAL A 91 0.64 -2.49 -0.33
N ALA A 92 0.93 -1.27 -0.80
CA ALA A 92 0.71 -0.88 -2.19
C ALA A 92 1.58 -1.70 -3.15
N THR A 93 2.88 -1.85 -2.86
CA THR A 93 3.82 -2.65 -3.66
C THR A 93 3.40 -4.11 -3.71
N ALA A 94 3.07 -4.74 -2.57
CA ALA A 94 2.62 -6.12 -2.54
C ALA A 94 1.30 -6.31 -3.33
N SER A 95 0.40 -5.34 -3.28
CA SER A 95 -0.86 -5.37 -4.03
C SER A 95 -0.60 -5.34 -5.54
N VAL A 96 0.28 -4.45 -5.99
CA VAL A 96 0.68 -4.34 -7.40
C VAL A 96 1.39 -5.62 -7.87
N GLU A 97 2.35 -6.13 -7.10
CA GLU A 97 3.06 -7.39 -7.42
C GLU A 97 2.09 -8.57 -7.51
N ARG A 98 1.12 -8.68 -6.60
CA ARG A 98 0.07 -9.70 -6.64
C ARG A 98 -0.76 -9.61 -7.92
N ILE A 99 -1.16 -8.39 -8.32
CA ILE A 99 -1.91 -8.16 -9.56
C ILE A 99 -1.07 -8.56 -10.78
N PHE A 100 0.19 -8.18 -10.85
CA PHE A 100 1.07 -8.59 -11.97
C PHE A 100 1.30 -10.10 -12.01
N SER A 101 1.43 -10.75 -10.85
CA SER A 101 1.53 -12.21 -10.76
C SER A 101 0.25 -12.89 -11.27
N ALA A 102 -0.93 -12.43 -10.83
CA ALA A 102 -2.22 -12.94 -11.31
C ALA A 102 -2.37 -12.76 -12.83
N MET A 103 -1.96 -11.61 -13.36
CA MET A 103 -1.97 -11.33 -14.79
C MET A 103 -1.07 -12.30 -15.56
N SER A 104 0.11 -12.59 -15.03
CA SER A 104 1.05 -13.57 -15.61
C SER A 104 0.43 -14.97 -15.65
N ILE A 105 -0.15 -15.43 -14.54
CA ILE A 105 -0.82 -16.74 -14.45
C ILE A 105 -1.96 -16.84 -15.47
N ILE A 106 -2.87 -15.86 -15.50
CA ILE A 106 -4.02 -15.85 -16.41
C ILE A 106 -3.56 -15.85 -17.88
N LYS A 107 -2.54 -15.06 -18.23
CA LYS A 107 -2.00 -15.00 -19.59
C LYS A 107 -1.29 -16.29 -20.02
N ILE A 108 -0.56 -16.94 -19.10
CA ILE A 108 0.18 -18.18 -19.38
C ILE A 108 -0.79 -19.35 -19.53
N ASP A 109 -1.75 -19.51 -18.63
CA ASP A 109 -2.72 -20.62 -18.63
C ASP A 109 -3.65 -20.58 -19.86
N LEU A 110 -4.02 -19.38 -20.34
CA LEU A 110 -5.01 -19.20 -21.42
C LEU A 110 -4.40 -18.91 -22.80
N ARG A 111 -3.07 -19.03 -22.94
CA ARG A 111 -2.27 -19.04 -24.20
C ARG A 111 -2.83 -18.20 -25.36
N ASN A 112 -2.50 -16.90 -25.36
CA ASN A 112 -2.45 -15.97 -26.50
C ASN A 112 -3.66 -15.85 -27.45
N LYS A 113 -4.71 -15.15 -26.98
CA LYS A 113 -5.47 -14.06 -27.67
C LYS A 113 -6.69 -13.73 -26.82
N MET A 114 -6.44 -13.15 -25.65
CA MET A 114 -7.50 -12.68 -24.77
C MET A 114 -7.71 -11.20 -25.03
N GLY A 115 -8.96 -10.79 -25.29
CA GLY A 115 -9.30 -9.38 -25.37
C GLY A 115 -9.13 -8.70 -24.01
N ASP A 116 -8.81 -7.41 -24.00
CA ASP A 116 -8.54 -6.65 -22.78
C ASP A 116 -9.72 -6.68 -21.80
N GLU A 117 -10.95 -6.67 -22.31
CA GLU A 117 -12.17 -6.76 -21.51
C GLU A 117 -12.26 -8.09 -20.75
N TRP A 118 -12.03 -9.21 -21.44
CA TRP A 118 -12.05 -10.54 -20.82
C TRP A 118 -10.90 -10.74 -19.82
N LEU A 119 -9.72 -10.18 -20.11
CA LEU A 119 -8.61 -10.20 -19.17
C LEU A 119 -8.96 -9.40 -17.91
N ASN A 120 -9.58 -8.22 -18.06
CA ASN A 120 -9.99 -7.40 -16.94
C ASN A 120 -11.00 -8.14 -16.03
N ASP A 121 -12.01 -8.78 -16.63
CA ASP A 121 -13.00 -9.57 -15.89
C ASP A 121 -12.35 -10.72 -15.09
N LEU A 122 -11.42 -11.45 -15.71
CA LEU A 122 -10.68 -12.53 -15.02
C LEU A 122 -9.76 -12.01 -13.92
N MET A 123 -9.11 -10.86 -14.13
CA MET A 123 -8.27 -10.21 -13.13
C MET A 123 -9.08 -9.82 -11.89
N ILE A 124 -10.28 -9.29 -12.08
CA ILE A 124 -11.21 -8.98 -10.97
C ILE A 124 -11.59 -10.26 -10.24
N CYS A 125 -11.95 -11.32 -10.95
CA CYS A 125 -12.33 -12.60 -10.34
C CYS A 125 -11.20 -13.23 -9.52
N TYR A 126 -9.96 -13.15 -10.02
CA TYR A 126 -8.79 -13.73 -9.35
C TYR A 126 -8.38 -12.92 -8.11
N ASN A 127 -8.37 -11.59 -8.21
CA ASN A 127 -7.98 -10.73 -7.09
C ASN A 127 -9.01 -10.73 -5.96
N GLU A 128 -10.29 -10.79 -6.32
CA GLU A 128 -11.42 -10.81 -5.39
C GLU A 128 -11.95 -12.24 -5.15
N ASN A 129 -11.10 -13.25 -5.34
CA ASN A 129 -11.48 -14.66 -5.22
C ASN A 129 -12.14 -14.99 -3.88
N GLU A 130 -11.74 -14.32 -2.78
CA GLU A 130 -12.40 -14.47 -1.49
C GLU A 130 -13.86 -13.99 -1.47
N ILE A 131 -14.18 -12.94 -2.23
CA ILE A 131 -15.54 -12.45 -2.41
C ILE A 131 -16.30 -13.39 -3.34
N PHE A 132 -15.72 -13.79 -4.47
CA PHE A 132 -16.35 -14.70 -5.43
C PHE A 132 -16.63 -16.09 -4.85
N ARG A 133 -15.77 -16.60 -3.97
CA ARG A 133 -16.00 -17.86 -3.23
C ARG A 133 -17.25 -17.83 -2.33
N LYS A 134 -17.73 -16.64 -1.94
CA LYS A 134 -18.97 -16.49 -1.16
C LYS A 134 -20.22 -16.53 -2.04
N ILE A 135 -20.07 -16.46 -3.36
CA ILE A 135 -21.18 -16.54 -4.30
C ILE A 135 -21.44 -18.01 -4.62
N ASP A 136 -22.71 -18.42 -4.50
CA ASP A 136 -23.14 -19.77 -4.83
C ASP A 136 -23.10 -20.01 -6.35
N ASN A 137 -22.41 -21.07 -6.75
CA ASN A 137 -22.31 -21.50 -8.15
C ASN A 137 -23.68 -21.75 -8.79
N GLU A 138 -24.67 -22.23 -8.03
CA GLU A 138 -26.02 -22.46 -8.58
C GLU A 138 -26.72 -21.14 -8.93
N LYS A 139 -26.50 -20.09 -8.14
CA LYS A 139 -26.99 -18.73 -8.47
C LYS A 139 -26.31 -18.19 -9.72
N ILE A 140 -25.00 -18.41 -9.87
CA ILE A 140 -24.24 -18.00 -11.06
C ILE A 140 -24.79 -18.72 -12.31
N LYS A 141 -24.96 -20.05 -12.24
CA LYS A 141 -25.51 -20.86 -13.34
C LYS A 141 -26.91 -20.40 -13.74
N LYS A 142 -27.80 -20.20 -12.76
CA LYS A 142 -29.18 -19.74 -13.02
C LYS A 142 -29.18 -18.37 -13.69
N ARG A 143 -28.41 -17.41 -13.16
CA ARG A 143 -28.29 -16.07 -13.73
C ARG A 143 -27.75 -16.10 -15.16
N PHE A 144 -26.73 -16.91 -15.41
CA PHE A 144 -26.15 -17.09 -16.75
C PHE A 144 -27.19 -17.65 -17.74
N GLN A 145 -27.97 -18.65 -17.34
CA GLN A 145 -29.06 -19.20 -18.16
C GLN A 145 -30.17 -18.18 -18.46
N GLU A 146 -30.44 -17.26 -17.54
CA GLU A 146 -31.43 -16.19 -17.70
C GLU A 146 -30.98 -15.05 -18.64
N MET A 147 -29.68 -14.92 -18.93
CA MET A 147 -29.12 -13.93 -19.87
C MET A 147 -29.41 -14.35 -21.33
N LYS A 148 -30.66 -14.16 -21.75
CA LYS A 148 -31.33 -14.65 -22.98
C LYS A 148 -30.74 -14.27 -24.36
N LYS A 149 -29.46 -13.92 -24.53
CA LYS A 149 -28.91 -13.49 -25.85
C LYS A 149 -27.70 -14.26 -26.40
N ARG A 150 -27.63 -15.57 -26.09
CA ARG A 150 -26.79 -16.65 -26.70
C ARG A 150 -25.58 -17.05 -25.85
N HIS A 151 -25.52 -18.33 -25.48
CA HIS A 151 -24.42 -19.31 -25.67
C HIS A 151 -24.73 -20.53 -24.78
N MET A 152 -24.91 -21.71 -25.41
CA MET A 152 -25.10 -23.07 -24.87
C MET A 152 -25.87 -23.27 -23.54
N LEU A 153 -26.88 -24.15 -23.55
CA LEU A 153 -27.42 -24.71 -22.32
C LEU A 153 -26.30 -25.47 -21.59
N LEU A 154 -26.09 -25.17 -20.31
CA LEU A 154 -25.15 -25.92 -19.48
C LEU A 154 -25.55 -27.41 -19.49
N PRO A 155 -24.60 -28.34 -19.62
CA PRO A 155 -24.91 -29.78 -19.59
C PRO A 155 -25.61 -30.11 -18.27
N LYS A 156 -26.69 -30.89 -18.37
CA LYS A 156 -27.37 -31.45 -17.19
C LYS A 156 -26.50 -32.59 -16.67
N ASN A 157 -26.00 -32.45 -15.44
CA ASN A 157 -25.42 -33.55 -14.69
C ASN A 157 -26.49 -34.57 -14.31
#